data_AF-A0A7S2U7P0-F1
#
_entry.id   AF-A0A7S2U7P0-F1
#
_cell.length_a   1.000
_cell.length_b   1.000
_cell.length_c   1.000
_cell.angle_alpha   90.00
_cell.angle_beta   90.00
_cell.angle_gamma   90.00
#
_symmetry.space_group_name_H-M   'P 1'
#
loop_
_entity.id
_entity.type
_entity.pdbx_description
1 polymer ?
#
loop_
_entity_poly.entity_id
_entity_poly.type
_entity_poly.pdbx_seq_one_letter_code
_entity_poly.pdbx_strand_id
1 'polypeptide(L)'
;GLAELGEQLDEAAIREVLEETGVPCSFMSVLGVRHTHGMQFGRSDMYFVCRLQPIEEVEQGNGDVETTIIPDPVAQEGEIEAAAWIPLEEYREMIDNQDG
;
A
#
# COMPACT_ATOMS: atom_id res chain seq x y z
N GLY A 1 1.00 -5.37 5.80
CA GLY A 1 1.47 -6.41 6.75
C GLY A 1 2.83 -7.08 6.44
N LEU A 2 2.94 -8.35 6.83
CA LEU A 2 4.17 -9.16 6.88
C LEU A 2 4.22 -10.13 5.70
N ALA A 3 5.42 -10.36 5.16
CA ALA A 3 5.59 -11.43 4.16
C ALA A 3 5.51 -12.81 4.83
N GLU A 4 4.76 -13.71 4.20
CA GLU A 4 4.68 -15.10 4.63
C GLU A 4 5.95 -15.89 4.29
N LEU A 5 6.16 -17.01 4.98
CA LEU A 5 7.37 -17.82 4.76
C LEU A 5 7.39 -18.39 3.33
N GLY A 6 8.33 -17.90 2.52
CA GLY A 6 8.50 -18.31 1.12
C GLY A 6 7.72 -17.46 0.12
N GLU A 7 6.97 -16.46 0.58
CA GLU A 7 6.31 -15.47 -0.26
C GLU A 7 7.34 -14.47 -0.81
N GLN A 8 7.17 -14.05 -2.07
CA GLN A 8 8.01 -13.01 -2.64
C GLN A 8 7.60 -11.63 -2.11
N LEU A 9 8.56 -10.71 -2.01
CA LEU A 9 8.31 -9.38 -1.42
C LEU A 9 7.25 -8.58 -2.20
N ASP A 10 7.29 -8.66 -3.53
CA ASP A 10 6.34 -8.01 -4.42
C ASP A 10 4.94 -8.62 -4.31
N GLU A 11 4.84 -9.94 -4.24
CA GLU A 11 3.59 -10.67 -4.00
C GLU A 11 2.97 -10.26 -2.66
N ALA A 12 3.76 -10.25 -1.58
CA ALA A 12 3.32 -9.81 -0.26
C ALA A 12 2.83 -8.35 -0.30
N ALA A 13 3.58 -7.43 -0.91
CA ALA A 13 3.20 -6.02 -0.98
C ALA A 13 1.89 -5.81 -1.76
N ILE A 14 1.67 -6.55 -2.86
CA ILE A 14 0.42 -6.48 -3.63
C ILE A 14 -0.74 -7.08 -2.83
N ARG A 15 -0.55 -8.25 -2.22
CA ARG A 15 -1.57 -8.94 -1.42
C ARG A 15 -2.05 -8.07 -0.27
N GLU A 16 -1.13 -7.54 0.53
CA GLU A 16 -1.42 -6.73 1.72
C GLU A 16 -2.21 -5.47 1.36
N VAL A 17 -1.84 -4.75 0.29
CA VAL A 17 -2.61 -3.57 -0.14
C VAL A 17 -4.00 -3.95 -0.61
N LEU A 18 -4.16 -5.06 -1.32
CA LEU A 18 -5.48 -5.54 -1.73
C LEU A 18 -6.33 -5.97 -0.54
N GLU A 19 -5.77 -6.68 0.44
CA GLU A 19 -6.47 -7.15 1.64
C GLU A 19 -6.91 -5.97 2.52
N GLU A 20 -5.98 -5.05 2.82
CA GLU A 20 -6.22 -3.94 3.75
C GLU A 20 -7.09 -2.82 3.14
N THR A 21 -7.01 -2.60 1.82
CA THR A 21 -7.66 -1.44 1.16
C THR A 21 -8.63 -1.78 0.03
N GLY A 22 -8.66 -3.02 -0.44
CA GLY A 22 -9.45 -3.41 -1.62
C GLY A 22 -8.93 -2.88 -2.96
N VAL A 23 -7.82 -2.14 -3.00
CA VAL A 23 -7.27 -1.56 -4.24
C VAL A 23 -6.33 -2.55 -4.94
N PRO A 24 -6.68 -3.06 -6.13
CA PRO A 24 -5.77 -3.89 -6.91
C PRO A 24 -4.60 -3.03 -7.42
N CYS A 25 -3.38 -3.58 -7.42
CA CYS A 25 -2.20 -2.85 -7.84
C CYS A 25 -1.12 -3.77 -8.44
N SER A 26 -0.16 -3.17 -9.14
CA SER A 26 1.04 -3.82 -9.64
C SER A 26 2.29 -3.27 -8.94
N PHE A 27 3.25 -4.15 -8.67
CA PHE A 27 4.52 -3.77 -8.08
C PHE A 27 5.40 -2.97 -9.05
N MET A 28 6.00 -1.89 -8.57
CA MET A 28 6.89 -1.05 -9.37
C MET A 28 8.35 -1.16 -8.92
N SER A 29 8.63 -0.90 -7.64
CA SER A 29 10.01 -0.85 -7.13
C SER A 29 10.07 -0.81 -5.60
N VAL A 30 11.19 -1.25 -5.02
CA VAL A 30 11.55 -0.91 -3.64
C VAL A 30 12.14 0.50 -3.60
N LEU A 31 11.59 1.37 -2.77
CA LEU A 31 12.08 2.74 -2.56
C LEU A 31 13.13 2.81 -1.46
N GLY A 32 13.05 1.93 -0.47
CA GLY A 32 13.99 1.90 0.65
C GLY A 32 13.86 0.62 1.46
N VAL A 33 14.93 0.32 2.20
CA VAL A 33 14.99 -0.78 3.15
C VAL A 33 15.53 -0.26 4.47
N ARG A 34 14.92 -0.72 5.57
CA ARG A 34 15.43 -0.54 6.92
C ARG A 34 15.68 -1.91 7.52
N HIS A 35 16.87 -2.08 8.08
CA HIS A 35 17.24 -3.29 8.81
C HIS A 35 17.54 -2.89 10.26
N THR A 36 16.81 -3.48 11.20
CA THR A 36 17.01 -3.26 12.63
C THR A 36 17.54 -4.54 13.28
N HIS A 37 18.63 -4.42 14.04
CA HIS A 37 19.17 -5.50 14.87
C HIS A 37 18.72 -5.34 16.33
N GLY A 38 18.42 -6.45 17.00
CA GLY A 38 18.30 -6.48 18.46
C GLY A 38 16.89 -6.52 19.06
N MET A 39 15.88 -6.99 18.31
CA MET A 39 14.56 -7.30 18.89
C MET A 39 14.61 -8.55 19.79
N GLN A 40 13.55 -8.80 20.58
CA GLN A 40 13.45 -9.97 21.48
C GLN A 40 13.84 -11.27 20.73
N PHE A 41 14.75 -12.05 21.33
CA PHE A 41 15.32 -13.30 20.79
C PHE A 41 16.37 -13.18 19.66
N GLY A 42 16.97 -12.01 19.42
CA GLY A 42 18.15 -11.88 18.56
C GLY A 42 17.86 -12.04 17.06
N ARG A 43 16.60 -11.86 16.67
CA ARG A 43 16.19 -11.88 15.26
C ARG A 43 16.30 -10.48 14.67
N SER A 44 16.73 -10.43 13.41
CA SER A 44 16.72 -9.20 12.61
C SER A 44 15.32 -8.93 12.09
N ASP A 45 14.94 -7.66 12.03
CA ASP A 45 13.74 -7.20 11.36
C ASP A 45 14.10 -6.39 10.11
N MET A 46 13.45 -6.68 8.99
CA MET A 46 13.65 -5.99 7.72
C MET A 46 12.32 -5.39 7.27
N TYR A 47 12.33 -4.09 7.06
CA TYR A 47 11.19 -3.31 6.60
C TYR A 47 11.49 -2.73 5.22
N PHE A 48 10.57 -2.89 4.29
CA PHE A 48 10.70 -2.43 2.91
C PHE A 48 9.61 -1.42 2.60
N VAL A 49 9.99 -0.29 2.01
CA VAL A 49 9.05 0.67 1.43
C VAL A 49 8.91 0.35 -0.04
N CYS A 50 7.72 -0.09 -0.45
CA CYS A 50 7.42 -0.48 -1.82
C CYS A 50 6.59 0.59 -2.53
N ARG A 51 6.90 0.86 -3.80
CA ARG A 51 6.05 1.64 -4.68
C ARG A 51 5.17 0.69 -5.48
N LEU A 52 3.87 0.90 -5.41
CA LEU A 52 2.86 0.18 -6.18
C LEU A 52 2.14 1.18 -7.11
N GLN A 53 1.57 0.65 -8.19
CA GLN A 53 0.72 1.40 -9.11
C GLN A 53 -0.68 0.76 -9.07
N PRO A 54 -1.74 1.50 -8.71
CA PRO A 54 -3.10 0.97 -8.76
C PRO A 54 -3.46 0.51 -10.17
N ILE A 55 -4.22 -0.58 -10.25
CA ILE A 55 -4.77 -1.05 -11.51
C ILE A 55 -6.01 -0.21 -11.79
N GLU A 56 -5.99 0.39 -12.97
CA GLU A 56 -7.03 1.23 -13.52
C GLU A 56 -8.15 0.34 -14.11
N GLU A 57 -9.39 0.56 -13.67
CA GLU A 57 -10.58 -0.11 -14.20
C GLU A 57 -11.22 0.73 -15.31
N VAL A 58 -11.72 0.05 -16.33
CA VAL A 58 -12.39 0.69 -17.45
C VAL A 58 -13.89 0.61 -17.25
N GLU A 59 -14.54 1.76 -17.07
CA GLU A 59 -15.98 1.87 -17.17
C GLU A 59 -16.40 2.17 -18.61
N GLN A 60 -17.19 1.26 -19.19
CA GLN A 60 -17.82 1.50 -20.48
C GLN A 60 -19.04 2.42 -20.29
N GLY A 61 -18.89 3.68 -20.69
CA GLY A 61 -20.01 4.62 -20.79
C GLY A 61 -21.00 4.21 -21.88
N ASN A 62 -22.22 4.79 -21.86
CA ASN A 62 -23.29 4.55 -22.84
C ASN A 62 -23.02 5.10 -24.27
N GLY A 63 -21.75 5.18 -24.69
CA GLY A 63 -21.29 5.64 -26.00
C GLY A 63 -19.84 6.14 -25.96
N ASP A 64 -19.01 5.64 -26.88
CA ASP A 64 -17.64 6.00 -27.35
C ASP A 64 -16.57 6.61 -26.41
N VAL A 65 -16.87 6.94 -25.15
CA VAL A 65 -15.92 7.50 -24.19
C VAL A 65 -15.61 6.45 -23.12
N GLU A 66 -14.41 5.91 -23.20
CA GLU A 66 -13.82 5.03 -22.19
C GLU A 66 -13.35 5.89 -21.02
N THR A 67 -13.87 5.65 -19.82
CA THR A 67 -13.39 6.31 -18.59
C THR A 67 -12.58 5.30 -17.79
N THR A 68 -11.44 5.76 -17.32
CA THR A 68 -10.57 4.96 -16.47
C THR A 68 -10.68 5.45 -15.02
N ILE A 69 -10.98 4.55 -14.09
CA ILE A 69 -11.16 4.85 -12.68
C ILE A 69 -10.23 4.00 -11.82
N ILE A 70 -9.81 4.54 -10.68
CA ILE A 70 -9.14 3.79 -9.62
C ILE A 70 -10.18 3.62 -8.51
N PRO A 71 -10.37 2.41 -7.95
CA PRO A 71 -11.34 2.20 -6.89
C PRO A 71 -10.99 3.01 -5.63
N ASP A 72 -12.01 3.47 -4.93
CA ASP A 72 -11.84 4.08 -3.61
C ASP A 72 -11.42 3.00 -2.60
N PRO A 73 -10.40 3.26 -1.76
CA PRO A 73 -9.94 2.28 -0.79
C PRO A 73 -10.99 2.09 0.30
N VAL A 74 -11.18 0.84 0.70
CA VAL A 74 -12.07 0.43 1.77
C VAL A 74 -11.23 -0.30 2.81
N ALA A 75 -11.20 0.26 4.02
CA ALA A 75 -10.48 -0.32 5.15
C ALA A 75 -10.99 -1.72 5.49
N GLN A 76 -10.06 -2.66 5.66
CA GLN A 76 -10.36 -3.99 6.18
C GLN A 76 -10.74 -3.93 7.66
N GLU A 77 -11.98 -4.33 7.96
CA GLU A 77 -12.51 -4.35 9.32
C GLU A 77 -11.67 -5.25 10.24
N GLY A 78 -11.27 -4.71 11.39
CA GLY A 78 -10.52 -5.44 12.42
C GLY A 78 -9.01 -5.42 12.26
N GLU A 79 -8.49 -4.88 11.15
CA GLU A 79 -7.06 -4.72 10.91
C GLU A 79 -6.64 -3.25 10.86
N ILE A 80 -7.34 -2.43 10.07
CA ILE A 80 -7.12 -0.98 9.99
C ILE A 80 -8.41 -0.19 10.20
N GLU A 81 -8.30 1.00 10.79
CA GLU A 81 -9.48 1.83 11.10
C GLU A 81 -10.02 2.59 9.88
N ALA A 82 -9.15 3.00 8.97
CA ALA A 82 -9.50 3.82 7.80
C ALA A 82 -8.48 3.66 6.67
N ALA A 83 -8.95 3.82 5.44
CA ALA A 83 -8.14 3.91 4.23
C ALA A 83 -8.76 4.99 3.33
N ALA A 84 -7.94 5.88 2.79
CA ALA A 84 -8.38 6.99 1.93
C ALA A 84 -7.27 7.42 0.98
N TRP A 85 -7.65 7.90 -0.20
CA TRP A 85 -6.75 8.64 -1.07
C TRP A 85 -6.49 10.02 -0.48
N ILE A 86 -5.23 10.35 -0.23
CA ILE A 86 -4.81 11.67 0.23
C ILE A 86 -3.85 12.30 -0.80
N PRO A 87 -4.00 13.59 -1.12
CA PRO A 87 -3.00 14.31 -1.90
C PRO A 87 -1.63 14.23 -1.23
N LEU A 88 -0.56 14.12 -2.03
CA LEU A 88 0.80 14.01 -1.48
C LEU A 88 1.17 15.20 -0.60
N GLU A 89 0.70 16.40 -0.92
CA GLU A 89 0.99 17.59 -0.11
C GLU A 89 0.34 17.49 1.27
N GLU A 90 -0.91 17.04 1.33
CA GLU A 90 -1.62 16.81 2.60
C GLU A 90 -0.92 15.73 3.43
N TYR A 91 -0.48 14.64 2.80
CA TYR A 91 0.31 13.62 3.49
C TYR A 91 1.58 14.20 4.12
N ARG A 92 2.31 15.06 3.39
CA ARG A 92 3.53 15.69 3.90
C ARG A 92 3.24 16.60 5.10
N GLU A 93 2.18 17.41 5.02
CA GLU A 93 1.75 18.25 6.13
C GLU A 93 1.37 17.41 7.37
N MET A 94 0.73 16.25 7.20
CA MET A 94 0.39 15.36 8.31
C MET A 94 1.63 14.81 9.03
N ILE A 95 2.70 14.49 8.30
CA ILE A 95 3.95 13.98 8.88
C ILE A 95 4.70 15.12 9.60
N ASP A 96 4.84 16.28 8.96
CA ASP A 96 5.60 17.40 9.51
C ASP A 96 4.96 17.97 10.80
N ASN A 97 3.63 17.85 10.95
CA ASN A 97 2.90 18.32 12.13
C ASN A 97 2.88 17.33 13.32
N GLN A 98 3.42 16.11 13.18
CA GLN A 98 3.49 15.14 14.28
C GLN A 98 4.71 15.32 15.20
N ASP A 99 5.64 16.21 14.86
CA ASP A 99 6.84 16.53 15.65
C ASP A 99 6.68 17.81 16.53
N GLY A 100 5.46 18.18 16.91
CA GLY A 100 5.12 19.35 17.74
C GLY A 100 4.73 19.06 19.19
#